data_AF-A0A2S9FW37-F1
#
_entry.id   AF-A0A2S9FW37-F1
#
_cell.length_a   1.000
_cell.length_b   1.000
_cell.length_c   1.000
_cell.angle_alpha   90.00
_cell.angle_beta   90.00
_cell.angle_gamma   90.00
#
_symmetry.space_group_name_H-M   'P 1'
#
loop_
_entity.id
_entity.type
_entity.pdbx_description
1 polymer ?
#
loop_
_entity_poly.entity_id
_entity_poly.type
_entity_poly.pdbx_seq_one_letter_code
_entity_poly.pdbx_strand_id
1 'polypeptide(L)'
;FTLNGGEPIDCDGFELFLTELSRFGLDPAVAAPSYGLAESTCSVTAPRPDTGLLIDEIADPATDVVHRHAVLGTPIPGLELRINP
;
A
#
# COMPACT_ATOMS: atom_id res chain seq x y z
N PHE A 1 0.98 -12.99 3.51
CA PHE A 1 1.34 -11.59 3.82
C PHE A 1 2.56 -11.23 2.99
N THR A 2 2.41 -10.33 2.01
CA THR A 2 3.42 -10.00 1.00
C THR A 2 3.59 -8.49 0.96
N LEU A 3 4.73 -8.01 1.43
CA LEU A 3 5.04 -6.59 1.52
C LEU A 3 5.32 -6.00 0.14
N ASN A 4 4.77 -4.81 -0.11
CA ASN A 4 5.14 -3.95 -1.24
C ASN A 4 5.33 -2.52 -0.69
N GLY A 5 6.45 -1.89 -0.98
CA GLY A 5 6.82 -0.58 -0.45
C GLY A 5 8.27 -0.20 -0.75
N GLY A 6 8.71 0.94 -0.23
CA GLY A 6 10.03 1.53 -0.50
C GLY A 6 10.02 2.59 -1.61
N GLU A 7 8.98 2.59 -2.43
CA GLU A 7 8.67 3.58 -3.46
C GLU A 7 7.14 3.73 -3.59
N PRO A 8 6.62 4.77 -4.29
CA PRO A 8 5.20 4.85 -4.60
C PRO A 8 4.72 3.59 -5.32
N ILE A 9 3.66 2.97 -4.80
CA ILE A 9 3.14 1.71 -5.35
C ILE A 9 2.39 1.98 -6.66
N ASP A 10 2.84 1.34 -7.74
CA ASP A 10 2.07 1.23 -8.99
C ASP A 10 0.86 0.32 -8.75
N CYS A 11 -0.30 0.94 -8.59
CA CYS A 11 -1.55 0.24 -8.27
C CYS A 11 -1.99 -0.69 -9.41
N ASP A 12 -1.89 -0.22 -10.66
CA ASP A 12 -2.26 -1.00 -11.85
C ASP A 12 -1.36 -2.23 -12.00
N GLY A 13 -0.05 -2.02 -11.90
CA GLY A 13 0.92 -3.10 -11.96
C GLY A 13 0.71 -4.14 -10.84
N PHE A 14 0.40 -3.67 -9.62
CA PHE A 14 0.20 -4.58 -8.49
C PHE A 14 -1.12 -5.34 -8.56
N GLU A 15 -2.23 -4.70 -8.96
CA GLU A 15 -3.51 -5.39 -9.24
C GLU A 15 -3.36 -6.45 -10.32
N LEU A 16 -2.65 -6.12 -11.41
CA LEU A 16 -2.36 -7.06 -12.48
C LEU A 16 -1.55 -8.24 -11.97
N PHE A 17 -0.48 -8.00 -11.20
CA PHE A 17 0.34 -9.05 -10.62
C PHE A 17 -0.49 -10.01 -9.74
N LEU A 18 -1.31 -9.47 -8.84
CA LEU A 18 -2.15 -10.27 -7.95
C LEU A 18 -3.19 -11.09 -8.73
N THR A 19 -3.81 -10.48 -9.74
CA THR A 19 -4.78 -11.15 -10.62
C THR A 19 -4.11 -12.30 -11.38
N GLU A 20 -2.98 -12.03 -12.02
CA GLU A 20 -2.31 -12.99 -12.89
C GLU A 20 -1.62 -14.12 -12.12
N LEU A 21 -1.23 -13.90 -10.85
CA LEU A 21 -0.64 -14.95 -10.02
C LEU A 21 -1.67 -15.76 -9.23
N SER A 22 -2.92 -15.30 -9.16
CA SER A 22 -4.00 -16.05 -8.50
C SER A 22 -4.24 -17.44 -9.10
N ARG A 23 -4.09 -17.58 -10.43
CA ARG A 23 -4.16 -18.89 -11.12
C ARG A 23 -3.08 -19.88 -10.70
N PHE A 24 -2.01 -19.40 -10.08
CA PHE A 24 -0.92 -20.22 -9.53
C PHE A 24 -1.03 -20.38 -8.00
N GLY A 25 -2.13 -19.96 -7.39
CA GLY A 25 -2.41 -20.14 -5.96
C GLY A 25 -1.99 -18.96 -5.06
N LEU A 26 -1.60 -17.81 -5.62
CA LEU A 26 -1.43 -16.60 -4.83
C LEU A 26 -2.81 -16.05 -4.44
N ASP A 27 -3.13 -16.02 -3.15
CA ASP A 27 -4.34 -15.35 -2.68
C ASP A 27 -4.12 -13.82 -2.73
N PRO A 28 -4.91 -13.04 -3.51
CA PRO A 28 -4.76 -11.58 -3.58
C PRO A 28 -4.86 -10.87 -2.22
N ALA A 29 -5.56 -11.46 -1.25
CA ALA A 29 -5.69 -10.92 0.10
C ALA A 29 -4.33 -10.83 0.83
N VAL A 30 -3.31 -11.56 0.37
CA VAL A 30 -1.97 -11.49 0.98
C VAL A 30 -1.24 -10.18 0.73
N ALA A 31 -1.70 -9.35 -0.21
CA ALA A 31 -1.09 -8.07 -0.50
C ALA A 31 -1.05 -7.18 0.75
N ALA A 32 0.12 -6.64 1.06
CA ALA A 32 0.35 -5.77 2.20
C ALA A 32 1.14 -4.51 1.79
N PRO A 33 0.51 -3.56 1.07
CA PRO A 33 1.07 -2.23 0.82
C PRO A 33 1.55 -1.58 2.12
N SER A 34 2.82 -1.22 2.22
CA SER A 34 3.44 -0.79 3.48
C SER A 34 4.38 0.39 3.28
N TYR A 35 4.52 1.25 4.28
CA TYR A 35 5.46 2.37 4.27
C TYR A 35 6.67 2.10 5.16
N GLY A 36 7.83 2.60 4.74
CA GLY A 36 9.09 2.37 5.43
C GLY A 36 10.24 3.28 4.98
N LEU A 37 11.22 3.47 5.86
CA LEU A 37 12.46 4.21 5.62
C LEU A 37 13.59 3.75 6.56
N ALA A 38 14.83 4.01 6.18
CA ALA A 38 16.02 3.57 6.91
C ALA A 38 16.07 4.14 8.35
N GLU A 39 15.69 5.41 8.51
CA GLU A 39 15.66 6.15 9.77
C GLU A 39 14.68 5.56 10.79
N SER A 40 13.73 4.73 10.33
CA SER A 40 12.76 4.01 11.16
C SER A 40 13.08 2.53 11.38
N THR A 41 14.27 2.06 10.96
CA THR A 41 14.62 0.62 10.97
C THR A 41 13.70 -0.19 10.04
N CYS A 42 13.51 0.29 8.81
CA CYS A 42 12.72 -0.32 7.75
C CYS A 42 11.22 0.04 7.78
N SER A 43 10.37 -0.58 8.61
CA SER A 43 8.90 -0.43 8.47
C SER A 43 8.29 0.61 9.43
N VAL A 44 7.38 1.43 8.92
CA VAL A 44 6.59 2.40 9.70
C VAL A 44 5.14 1.99 9.81
N THR A 45 4.50 1.66 8.68
CA THR A 45 3.10 1.24 8.63
C THR A 45 2.95 -0.10 7.93
N ALA A 46 1.96 -0.86 8.37
CA ALA A 46 1.54 -2.08 7.71
C ALA A 46 0.01 -2.24 7.85
N PRO A 47 -0.67 -2.84 6.87
CA PRO A 47 -2.08 -3.16 6.98
C PRO A 47 -2.27 -4.39 7.86
N ARG A 48 -3.52 -4.63 8.27
CA ARG A 48 -3.86 -5.90 8.92
C ARG A 48 -3.68 -7.03 7.90
N PRO A 49 -3.27 -8.24 8.32
CA PRO A 49 -3.25 -9.40 7.44
C PRO A 49 -4.59 -9.59 6.73
N ASP A 50 -4.53 -10.09 5.50
CA ASP A 50 -5.68 -10.43 4.66
C ASP A 50 -6.55 -9.23 4.22
N THR A 51 -6.04 -8.00 4.40
CA THR A 51 -6.70 -6.78 3.89
C THR A 51 -6.64 -6.70 2.37
N GLY A 52 -5.61 -7.27 1.73
CA GLY A 52 -5.36 -7.12 0.31
C GLY A 52 -4.93 -5.70 -0.09
N LEU A 53 -4.94 -5.45 -1.40
CA LEU A 53 -4.67 -4.14 -1.98
C LEU A 53 -5.95 -3.29 -1.92
N LEU A 54 -5.93 -2.24 -1.09
CA LEU A 54 -6.95 -1.19 -1.10
C LEU A 54 -6.37 0.05 -1.76
N ILE A 55 -7.16 0.68 -2.63
CA ILE A 55 -6.77 1.85 -3.40
C ILE A 55 -7.71 2.99 -3.04
N ASP A 56 -7.14 4.13 -2.69
CA ASP A 56 -7.84 5.40 -2.56
C ASP A 56 -7.69 6.21 -3.85
N GLU A 57 -8.80 6.71 -4.37
CA GLU A 57 -8.84 7.50 -5.61
C GLU A 57 -9.10 8.96 -5.28
N ILE A 58 -8.10 9.80 -5.52
CA ILE A 58 -8.11 11.21 -5.14
C ILE A 58 -8.07 12.05 -6.42
N ALA A 59 -9.14 12.81 -6.66
CA ALA A 59 -9.18 13.78 -7.74
C ALA A 59 -8.40 15.04 -7.37
N ASP A 60 -7.48 15.47 -8.21
CA ASP A 60 -6.82 16.77 -8.10
C ASP A 60 -7.85 17.89 -8.38
N PRO A 61 -8.13 18.77 -7.41
CA PRO A 61 -9.16 19.80 -7.56
C PRO A 61 -8.84 20.87 -8.62
N ALA A 62 -7.59 20.97 -9.07
CA ALA A 62 -7.19 21.95 -10.10
C ALA A 62 -7.21 21.37 -11.52
N THR A 63 -7.04 20.05 -11.66
CA THR A 63 -6.86 19.39 -12.96
C THR A 63 -7.91 18.31 -13.27
N ASP A 64 -8.72 17.93 -12.29
CA ASP A 64 -9.65 16.78 -12.31
C ASP A 64 -8.98 15.43 -12.61
N VAL A 65 -7.64 15.37 -12.58
CA VAL A 65 -6.90 14.11 -12.74
C VAL A 65 -7.09 13.26 -11.49
N VAL A 66 -7.48 12.01 -11.67
CA VAL A 66 -7.63 11.05 -10.57
C VAL A 66 -6.31 10.33 -10.33
N HIS A 67 -5.76 10.50 -9.14
CA HIS A 67 -4.59 9.77 -8.65
C HIS A 67 -5.03 8.57 -7.82
N ARG A 68 -4.40 7.42 -8.07
CA ARG A 68 -4.67 6.16 -7.38
C ARG A 68 -3.54 5.87 -6.40
N HIS A 69 -3.87 5.78 -5.12
CA HIS A 69 -2.90 5.57 -4.05
C HIS A 69 -3.23 4.32 -3.25
N ALA A 70 -2.27 3.40 -3.13
CA ALA A 70 -2.43 2.24 -2.26
C ALA A 70 -2.50 2.68 -0.79
N VAL A 71 -3.47 2.15 -0.03
CA VAL A 71 -3.61 2.41 1.40
C VAL A 71 -2.55 1.61 2.17
N LEU A 72 -1.65 2.30 2.88
CA LEU A 72 -0.44 1.71 3.48
C LEU A 72 -0.63 1.18 4.92
N GLY A 73 -1.88 1.07 5.38
CA GLY A 73 -2.23 0.60 6.71
C GLY A 73 -2.02 1.62 7.82
N THR A 74 -1.74 1.13 9.03
CA THR A 74 -1.59 1.95 10.25
C THR A 74 -0.17 1.83 10.80
N PRO A 75 0.29 2.78 11.63
CA PRO A 75 1.57 2.66 12.32
C PRO A 75 1.70 1.34 13.07
N ILE A 76 2.86 0.70 12.97
CA ILE A 76 3.15 -0.51 13.74
C ILE A 76 3.19 -0.18 15.25
N PRO A 77 2.90 -1.15 16.14
CA PRO A 77 2.85 -0.90 17.58
C PRO A 77 4.13 -0.24 18.10
N GLY A 78 3.97 0.90 18.77
CA GLY A 78 5.08 1.70 19.32
C GLY A 78 5.55 2.85 18.43
N LEU A 79 5.06 2.97 17.20
CA LEU A 79 5.31 4.13 16.34
C LEU A 79 4.10 5.08 16.31
N GLU A 80 4.40 6.36 16.06
CA GLU A 80 3.42 7.42 15.83
C GLU A 80 3.68 8.05 14.46
N LEU A 81 2.61 8.31 13.70
CA LEU A 81 2.67 9.01 12.43
C LEU A 81 1.75 10.23 12.48
N ARG A 82 2.26 11.37 12.01
CA ARG A 82 1.52 12.63 11.92
C ARG A 82 1.85 13.33 10.62
N ILE A 83 0.87 14.04 10.07
CA ILE A 83 1.06 14.95 8.92
C ILE A 83 1.08 16.37 9.49
N ASN A 84 2.16 17.10 9.23
CA ASN A 84 2.29 18.50 9.63
C ASN A 84 2.06 19.41 8.41
N PRO A 85 1.43 20.59 8.57
CA PRO A 85 1.24 21.59 7.51
C PRO A 85 2.54 22.18 6.97
#